data_AF-A0A843KFN2-F1
#
_entry.id   AF-A0A843KFN2-F1
#
_cell.length_a   1.000
_cell.length_b   1.000
_cell.length_c   1.000
_cell.angle_alpha   90.00
_cell.angle_beta   90.00
_cell.angle_gamma   90.00
#
_symmetry.space_group_name_H-M   'P 1'
#
loop_
_entity.id
_entity.type
_entity.pdbx_description
1 polymer ?
#
loop_
_entity_poly.entity_id
_entity_poly.type
_entity_poly.pdbx_seq_one_letter_code
_entity_poly.pdbx_strand_id
1 'polypeptide(L)'
;MELHLVRDFGAGDIEAIEVSPAVLEIEVEPRMVDEADRILMMHSVPGRFVYAAGRYPGQLRVEIGESSDLDRIGEALLAITELPGSTPPSYAVRDLIADLYRRREDALERKEADTIEDEIALELYDDEDW
;
A
#
# COMPACT_ATOMS: atom_id res chain seq x y z
N MET A 1 1.22 -18.39 5.33
CA MET A 1 0.61 -17.13 4.92
C MET A 1 1.00 -16.84 3.47
N GLU A 2 0.17 -16.10 2.78
CA GLU A 2 0.44 -15.60 1.43
C GLU A 2 0.22 -14.09 1.38
N LEU A 3 0.96 -13.41 0.51
CA LEU A 3 0.93 -11.97 0.35
C LEU A 3 0.67 -11.65 -1.12
N HIS A 4 -0.39 -10.91 -1.40
CA HIS A 4 -0.83 -10.62 -2.76
C HIS A 4 -1.12 -9.13 -2.91
N LEU A 5 -0.44 -8.45 -3.84
CA LEU A 5 -0.76 -7.07 -4.18
C LEU A 5 -1.99 -7.05 -5.09
N VAL A 6 -3.16 -6.72 -4.53
CA VAL A 6 -4.45 -6.73 -5.25
C VAL A 6 -4.65 -5.45 -6.05
N ARG A 7 -4.04 -4.35 -5.61
CA ARG A 7 -4.03 -3.05 -6.29
C ARG A 7 -2.69 -2.39 -6.07
N ASP A 8 -2.11 -1.85 -7.14
CA ASP A 8 -0.88 -1.07 -7.07
C ASP A 8 -1.17 0.41 -6.76
N PHE A 9 -0.13 1.17 -6.41
CA PHE A 9 -0.23 2.62 -6.32
C PHE A 9 -0.60 3.19 -7.69
N GLY A 10 -1.52 4.16 -7.71
CA GLY A 10 -1.92 4.85 -8.94
C GLY A 10 -1.77 6.35 -8.78
N ALA A 11 -1.43 7.06 -9.85
CA ALA A 11 -1.80 8.47 -9.93
C ALA A 11 -3.31 8.52 -9.67
N GLY A 12 -3.76 9.24 -8.64
CA GLY A 12 -5.19 9.30 -8.32
C GLY A 12 -6.00 9.82 -9.51
N ASP A 13 -7.33 9.79 -9.41
CA ASP A 13 -8.15 10.54 -10.36
C ASP A 13 -7.66 12.00 -10.40
N ILE A 14 -7.78 12.69 -11.54
CA ILE A 14 -7.20 14.03 -11.83
C ILE A 14 -7.50 15.10 -10.75
N GLU A 15 -8.47 14.85 -9.86
CA GLU A 15 -8.85 15.71 -8.73
C GLU A 15 -8.23 15.29 -7.36
N ALA A 16 -7.48 14.19 -7.30
CA ALA A 16 -6.94 13.63 -6.07
C ALA A 16 -5.56 14.23 -5.72
N ILE A 17 -5.50 14.90 -4.57
CA ILE A 17 -4.28 15.52 -4.03
C ILE A 17 -3.23 14.49 -3.63
N GLU A 18 -3.58 13.21 -3.45
CA GLU A 18 -2.69 12.12 -3.02
C GLU A 18 -2.68 10.96 -4.04
N VAL A 19 -1.59 10.20 -4.08
CA VAL A 19 -1.50 8.94 -4.85
C VAL A 19 -2.56 7.95 -4.35
N SER A 20 -3.26 7.30 -5.27
CA SER A 20 -4.20 6.23 -4.94
C SER A 20 -3.50 5.11 -4.19
N PRO A 21 -4.08 4.64 -3.07
CA PRO A 21 -3.42 3.68 -2.21
C PRO A 21 -3.29 2.31 -2.86
N ALA A 22 -2.17 1.65 -2.58
CA ALA A 22 -1.98 0.24 -2.87
C ALA A 22 -2.78 -0.62 -1.88
N VAL A 23 -3.21 -1.81 -2.31
CA VAL A 23 -3.93 -2.75 -1.46
C VAL A 23 -3.20 -4.08 -1.44
N LEU A 24 -2.65 -4.41 -0.27
CA LEU A 24 -2.01 -5.69 0.01
C LEU A 24 -3.02 -6.62 0.69
N GLU A 25 -3.16 -7.82 0.16
CA GLU A 25 -3.94 -8.90 0.76
C GLU A 25 -3.00 -9.88 1.46
N ILE A 26 -3.39 -10.26 2.66
CA ILE A 26 -2.68 -11.17 3.54
C ILE A 26 -3.61 -12.35 3.78
N GLU A 27 -3.16 -13.53 3.41
CA GLU A 27 -3.88 -14.77 3.69
C GLU A 27 -3.14 -15.54 4.77
N VAL A 28 -3.83 -15.84 5.87
CA VAL A 28 -3.35 -16.66 6.99
C VAL A 28 -4.26 -17.88 7.15
N GLU A 29 -3.80 -18.90 7.86
CA GLU A 29 -4.70 -19.98 8.26
C GLU A 29 -5.87 -19.40 9.08
N PRO A 30 -7.14 -19.83 8.86
CA PRO A 30 -8.28 -19.23 9.54
C PRO A 30 -8.20 -19.22 11.07
N ARG A 31 -7.54 -20.21 11.68
CA ARG A 31 -7.30 -20.28 13.12
C ARG A 31 -6.32 -19.22 13.65
N MET A 32 -5.55 -18.59 12.77
CA MET A 32 -4.54 -17.58 13.08
C MET A 32 -5.03 -16.16 12.77
N VAL A 33 -6.23 -16.00 12.21
CA VAL A 33 -6.75 -14.71 11.78
C VAL A 33 -6.88 -13.73 12.94
N ASP A 34 -7.29 -14.18 14.11
CA ASP A 34 -7.46 -13.32 15.28
C ASP A 34 -6.12 -12.78 15.80
N GLU A 35 -5.05 -13.58 15.72
CA GLU A 35 -3.71 -13.13 16.13
C GLU A 35 -3.09 -12.21 15.08
N ALA A 36 -3.28 -12.50 13.79
CA ALA A 36 -2.85 -11.63 12.71
C ALA A 36 -3.59 -10.28 12.74
N ASP A 37 -4.90 -10.29 12.99
CA ASP A 37 -5.73 -9.10 13.18
C ASP A 37 -5.20 -8.25 14.33
N ARG A 38 -4.89 -8.88 15.47
CA ARG A 38 -4.31 -8.19 16.64
C ARG A 38 -2.96 -7.55 16.32
N ILE A 39 -2.08 -8.23 15.57
CA ILE A 39 -0.79 -7.67 15.15
C ILE A 39 -1.02 -6.45 14.26
N LEU A 40 -1.87 -6.55 13.25
CA LEU A 40 -2.19 -5.41 12.38
C LEU A 40 -2.82 -4.26 13.17
N MET A 41 -3.69 -4.55 14.14
CA MET A 41 -4.31 -3.56 15.01
C MET A 41 -3.24 -2.72 15.74
N MET A 42 -2.26 -3.39 16.36
CA MET A 42 -1.19 -2.73 17.13
C MET A 42 -0.28 -1.86 16.23
N HIS A 43 -0.09 -2.25 14.98
CA HIS A 43 0.79 -1.56 14.04
C HIS A 43 0.08 -0.50 13.18
N SER A 44 -1.24 -0.54 13.04
CA SER A 44 -2.02 0.32 12.14
C SER A 44 -1.85 1.81 12.41
N VAL A 45 -1.98 2.23 13.67
CA VAL A 45 -1.85 3.64 14.09
C VAL A 45 -0.41 4.15 13.89
N PRO A 46 0.65 3.52 14.45
CA PRO A 46 2.02 4.00 14.23
C PRO A 46 2.46 3.86 12.77
N GLY A 47 1.96 2.85 12.06
CA GLY A 47 2.25 2.59 10.65
C GLY A 47 1.45 3.42 9.65
N ARG A 48 0.46 4.18 10.13
CA ARG A 48 -0.45 5.00 9.31
C ARG A 48 -1.05 4.23 8.14
N PHE A 49 -1.56 3.04 8.42
CA PHE A 49 -2.26 2.22 7.42
C PHE A 49 -3.61 1.78 7.97
N VAL A 50 -4.55 1.57 7.05
CA VAL A 50 -5.86 1.00 7.38
C VAL A 50 -5.82 -0.48 7.03
N TYR A 51 -6.50 -1.30 7.82
CA TYR A 51 -6.69 -2.70 7.47
C TYR A 51 -8.12 -3.14 7.78
N ALA A 52 -8.57 -4.16 7.07
CA ALA A 52 -9.91 -4.71 7.21
C ALA A 52 -9.93 -6.22 6.93
N ALA A 53 -10.97 -6.89 7.41
CA ALA A 53 -11.25 -8.26 7.01
C ALA A 53 -11.50 -8.35 5.49
N GLY A 54 -10.95 -9.41 4.88
CA GLY A 54 -11.16 -9.74 3.48
C GLY A 54 -12.48 -10.45 3.22
N ARG A 55 -12.59 -11.04 2.04
CA ARG A 55 -13.80 -11.73 1.56
C ARG A 55 -13.99 -13.11 2.19
N TYR A 56 -12.91 -13.75 2.60
CA TYR A 56 -12.91 -15.12 3.12
C TYR A 56 -12.29 -15.20 4.52
N PRO A 57 -12.65 -16.21 5.34
CA PRO A 57 -11.99 -16.45 6.62
C PRO A 57 -10.47 -16.60 6.45
N GLY A 58 -9.69 -15.90 7.26
CA GLY A 58 -8.22 -15.89 7.15
C GLY A 58 -7.66 -14.87 6.16
N GLN A 59 -8.51 -14.12 5.46
CA GLN A 59 -8.07 -13.05 4.57
C GLN A 59 -8.17 -11.69 5.27
N LEU A 60 -7.09 -10.91 5.20
CA LEU A 60 -6.99 -9.54 5.71
C LEU A 60 -6.49 -8.64 4.57
N ARG A 61 -6.92 -7.39 4.53
CA ARG A 61 -6.50 -6.42 3.53
C ARG A 61 -5.89 -5.21 4.22
N VAL A 62 -4.73 -4.78 3.75
CA VAL A 62 -4.01 -3.60 4.21
C VAL A 62 -4.00 -2.58 3.08
N GLU A 63 -4.52 -1.40 3.36
CA GLU A 63 -4.49 -0.24 2.48
C GLU A 63 -3.28 0.62 2.81
N ILE A 64 -2.40 0.79 1.83
CA ILE A 64 -1.11 1.46 1.95
C ILE A 64 -1.19 2.75 1.16
N GLY A 65 -1.30 3.87 1.87
CA GLY A 65 -1.35 5.20 1.29
C GLY A 65 0.03 5.79 1.05
N GLU A 66 0.03 6.97 0.42
CA GLU A 66 1.24 7.77 0.17
C GLU A 66 2.07 7.98 1.46
N SER A 67 1.39 8.36 2.55
CA SER A 67 2.00 8.67 3.85
C SER A 67 2.17 7.47 4.80
N SER A 68 1.82 6.26 4.37
CA SER A 68 1.98 5.05 5.18
C SER A 68 3.45 4.72 5.42
N ASP A 69 3.76 4.27 6.64
CA ASP A 69 5.10 3.85 7.04
C ASP A 69 5.31 2.38 6.64
N LEU A 70 6.01 2.18 5.52
CA LEU A 70 6.29 0.87 4.95
C LEU A 70 7.20 0.01 5.85
N ASP A 71 8.05 0.62 6.67
CA ASP A 71 8.89 -0.12 7.61
C ASP A 71 8.03 -0.71 8.73
N ARG A 72 7.07 0.06 9.24
CA ARG A 72 6.12 -0.42 10.26
C ARG A 72 5.15 -1.47 9.73
N ILE A 73 4.72 -1.34 8.47
CA ILE A 73 3.98 -2.41 7.79
C ILE A 73 4.86 -3.66 7.70
N GLY A 74 6.12 -3.51 7.32
CA GLY A 74 7.10 -4.60 7.29
C GLY A 74 7.27 -5.31 8.63
N GLU A 75 7.39 -4.55 9.73
CA GLU A 75 7.43 -5.12 11.09
C GLU A 75 6.17 -5.93 11.42
N ALA A 76 4.99 -5.43 11.06
CA ALA A 76 3.72 -6.13 11.28
C ALA A 76 3.69 -7.45 10.50
N LEU A 77 4.06 -7.43 9.22
CA LEU A 77 4.12 -8.62 8.38
C LEU A 77 5.15 -9.63 8.90
N LEU A 78 6.31 -9.17 9.36
CA LEU A 78 7.32 -10.03 9.99
C LEU A 78 6.78 -10.70 11.26
N ALA A 79 6.10 -9.96 12.13
CA ALA A 79 5.47 -10.54 13.31
C ALA A 79 4.41 -11.61 12.93
N ILE A 80 3.65 -11.42 11.84
CA ILE A 80 2.72 -12.43 11.33
C ILE A 80 3.48 -13.66 10.77
N THR A 81 4.65 -13.49 10.16
CA THR A 81 5.49 -14.63 9.72
C THR A 81 6.00 -15.49 10.87
N GLU A 82 6.09 -14.95 12.08
CA GLU A 82 6.51 -15.70 13.26
C GLU A 82 5.40 -16.60 13.83
N LEU A 83 4.16 -16.43 13.36
CA LEU A 83 3.06 -17.30 13.72
C LEU A 83 3.27 -18.72 13.17
N PRO A 84 2.90 -19.76 13.93
CA PRO A 84 3.08 -21.15 13.50
C PRO A 84 2.34 -21.44 12.19
N GLY A 85 3.04 -22.01 11.22
CA GLY A 85 2.50 -22.31 9.89
C GLY A 85 2.52 -21.13 8.91
N SER A 86 3.07 -19.99 9.30
CA SER A 86 3.24 -18.85 8.40
C SER A 86 4.47 -18.98 7.50
N THR A 87 4.23 -19.21 6.22
CA THR A 87 5.06 -18.72 5.10
C THR A 87 4.65 -17.28 4.74
N PRO A 88 5.38 -16.50 3.92
CA PRO A 88 6.70 -16.71 3.36
C PRO A 88 7.83 -16.42 4.38
N PRO A 89 9.09 -16.76 4.07
CA PRO A 89 10.24 -16.43 4.92
C PRO A 89 10.44 -14.92 5.05
N SER A 90 11.09 -14.50 6.14
CA SER A 90 11.29 -13.08 6.48
C SER A 90 11.99 -12.25 5.40
N TYR A 91 12.87 -12.85 4.58
CA TYR A 91 13.50 -12.13 3.47
C TYR A 91 12.48 -11.73 2.38
N ALA A 92 11.47 -12.56 2.12
CA ALA A 92 10.45 -12.26 1.11
C ALA A 92 9.57 -11.08 1.54
N VAL A 93 9.33 -10.92 2.85
CA VAL A 93 8.66 -9.74 3.39
C VAL A 93 9.52 -8.49 3.15
N ARG A 94 10.83 -8.56 3.39
CA ARG A 94 11.74 -7.43 3.14
C ARG A 94 11.80 -7.05 1.67
N ASP A 95 11.85 -8.04 0.79
CA ASP A 95 11.84 -7.82 -0.67
C ASP A 95 10.52 -7.16 -1.12
N LEU A 96 9.38 -7.59 -0.57
CA LEU A 96 8.09 -6.94 -0.82
C LEU A 96 8.07 -5.49 -0.36
N ILE A 97 8.57 -5.20 0.84
CA ILE A 97 8.63 -3.82 1.34
C ILE A 97 9.52 -2.93 0.46
N ALA A 98 10.69 -3.43 0.05
CA ALA A 98 11.57 -2.72 -0.89
C ALA A 98 10.89 -2.47 -2.25
N ASP A 99 10.13 -3.44 -2.75
CA ASP A 99 9.36 -3.30 -3.99
C ASP A 99 8.24 -2.26 -3.84
N LEU A 100 7.54 -2.23 -2.71
CA LEU A 100 6.51 -1.23 -2.40
C LEU A 100 7.09 0.19 -2.31
N TYR A 101 8.29 0.36 -1.75
CA TYR A 101 8.98 1.66 -1.77
C TYR A 101 9.20 2.14 -3.20
N ARG A 102 9.75 1.28 -4.06
CA ARG A 102 10.00 1.63 -5.46
C ARG A 102 8.71 1.96 -6.21
N ARG A 103 7.67 1.15 -6.07
CA ARG A 103 6.39 1.38 -6.75
C ARG A 103 5.72 2.68 -6.31
N ARG A 104 5.81 3.02 -5.03
CA ARG A 104 5.30 4.30 -4.51
C ARG A 104 6.05 5.47 -5.11
N GLU A 105 7.39 5.39 -5.17
CA GLU A 105 8.22 6.43 -5.79
C GLU A 105 7.85 6.61 -7.27
N ASP A 106 7.79 5.51 -8.03
CA ASP A 106 7.42 5.52 -9.44
C ASP A 106 6.00 6.11 -9.67
N ALA A 107 5.08 5.96 -8.72
CA ALA A 107 3.73 6.52 -8.80
C ALA A 107 3.72 8.03 -8.47
N LEU A 108 4.55 8.46 -7.52
CA LEU A 108 4.74 9.87 -7.18
C LEU A 108 5.37 10.65 -8.33
N GLU A 109 6.45 10.11 -8.93
CA GLU A 109 7.13 10.72 -10.08
C GLU A 109 6.18 10.88 -11.28
N ARG A 110 5.34 9.86 -11.56
CA ARG A 110 4.34 9.95 -12.64
C ARG A 110 3.31 11.04 -12.38
N LYS A 111 2.80 11.12 -11.15
CA LYS A 111 1.83 12.16 -10.78
C LYS A 111 2.43 13.57 -10.88
N GLU A 112 3.69 13.74 -10.51
CA GLU A 112 4.40 15.02 -10.67
C GLU A 112 4.53 15.38 -12.16
N ALA A 113 4.90 14.42 -13.01
CA ALA A 113 4.99 14.63 -14.46
C ALA A 113 3.62 15.01 -15.07
N ASP A 114 2.55 14.30 -14.70
CA ASP A 114 1.19 14.58 -15.20
C ASP A 114 0.71 15.98 -14.77
N THR A 115 1.04 16.40 -13.53
CA THR A 115 0.70 17.76 -13.03
C THR A 115 1.42 18.85 -13.84
N ILE A 116 2.68 18.63 -14.22
CA ILE A 116 3.46 19.58 -15.04
C ILE A 116 2.90 19.65 -16.46
N GLU A 117 2.53 18.52 -17.06
CA GLU A 117 1.94 18.50 -18.41
C GLU A 117 0.60 19.25 -18.47
N ASP A 118 -0.24 19.09 -17.45
CA ASP A 118 -1.50 19.83 -17.34
C ASP A 118 -1.30 21.35 -17.14
N GLU A 119 -0.29 21.76 -16.36
CA GLU A 119 0.03 23.19 -16.17
C GLU A 119 0.52 23.84 -17.49
N ILE A 120 1.39 23.15 -18.25
CA ILE A 120 1.85 23.63 -19.57
C ILE A 120 0.69 23.70 -20.56
N ALA A 121 -0.24 22.73 -20.54
CA ALA A 121 -1.40 22.75 -21.41
C ALA A 121 -2.34 23.92 -21.09
N LEU A 122 -2.52 24.26 -19.81
CA LEU A 122 -3.31 25.41 -19.38
C LEU A 122 -2.66 26.75 -19.75
N GLU A 123 -1.34 26.88 -19.64
CA GLU A 123 -0.61 28.09 -20.07
C GLU A 123 -0.66 28.32 -21.59
N LEU A 124 -0.82 27.28 -22.40
CA LEU A 124 -0.90 27.37 -23.87
C LEU A 124 -2.27 27.81 -24.40
N TYR A 125 -3.34 27.79 -23.57
CA TYR A 125 -4.69 28.26 -23.95
C TYR A 125 -5.04 29.64 -23.40
N ASP A 126 -4.17 30.28 -22.61
CA ASP A 126 -4.38 31.66 -22.10
C ASP A 126 -3.79 32.74 -23.05
N ASP A 127 -3.33 32.35 -24.24
CA ASP A 127 -2.76 33.23 -25.28
C ASP A 127 -3.71 33.41 -26.50
N GLU A 128 -5.01 33.19 -26.34
CA GLU A 128 -6.05 33.52 -27.32
C GLU A 128 -7.23 34.29 -26.70
N ASP A 129 -6.96 35.49 -26.19
CA ASP A 129 -7.94 36.58 -26.22
C ASP A 129 -7.24 37.91 -25.93
N TRP A 130 -6.92 38.69 -26.98
CA TRP A 130 -7.04 40.17 -27.12
C TRP A 130 -6.70 40.63 -28.54
#